data_AF-A0A7Y6IEU0-F1
#
_entry.id   AF-A0A7Y6IEU0-F1
#
_cell.length_a   1.000
_cell.length_b   1.000
_cell.length_c   1.000
_cell.angle_alpha   90.00
_cell.angle_beta   90.00
_cell.angle_gamma   90.00
#
_symmetry.space_group_name_H-M   'P 1'
#
loop_
_entity.id
_entity.type
_entity.pdbx_description
1 polymer ?
#
loop_
_entity_poly.entity_id
_entity_poly.type
_entity_poly.pdbx_seq_one_letter_code
_entity_poly.pdbx_strand_id
1 'polypeptide(L)'
;MSEAAAGYVPSTAGAWTRRLHAILSTALVLGALALLSRLAGDVILAAVPAARPDFGFTGLRPSRAGVSFDGALAPGARAVGVTVDVALYDPAHAPVLAVLHLLTWLPGMLAILLSLFWLVRITSRGVAGDRAFFSAGTVRDLRRIGAVLTLGSLAALALDFTAKTVAARMLTVDPRPVPGDVDVPVVTVLMGVGAFVAAEVIGRGLAMLDDLEGTI
;
A
#
# COMPACT_ATOMS: atom_id res chain seq x y z
N MET A 1 60.19 -1.69 19.53
CA MET A 1 58.81 -2.10 19.84
C MET A 1 57.91 -0.95 19.45
N SER A 2 57.25 -1.04 18.30
CA SER A 2 56.37 0.00 17.76
C SER A 2 54.94 -0.54 17.84
N GLU A 3 54.14 0.04 18.74
CA GLU A 3 52.70 -0.17 18.78
C GLU A 3 52.11 0.49 17.53
N ALA A 4 51.76 -0.34 16.55
CA ALA A 4 50.91 0.09 15.45
C ALA A 4 49.52 0.37 16.02
N ALA A 5 49.22 1.66 16.21
CA ALA A 5 47.87 2.15 16.44
C ALA A 5 46.99 1.71 15.27
N ALA A 6 46.24 0.63 15.46
CA ALA A 6 45.18 0.22 14.56
C ALA A 6 44.14 1.35 14.55
N GLY A 7 44.22 2.20 13.51
CA GLY A 7 43.25 3.26 13.28
C GLY A 7 41.86 2.66 13.21
N TYR A 8 41.03 2.96 14.21
CA TYR A 8 39.60 2.75 14.16
C TYR A 8 39.06 3.63 13.03
N VAL A 9 38.89 3.07 11.84
CA VAL A 9 38.17 3.73 10.76
C VAL A 9 36.69 3.62 11.11
N PRO A 10 36.01 4.70 11.53
CA PRO A 10 34.57 4.63 11.75
C PRO A 10 33.92 4.27 10.42
N SER A 11 33.27 3.10 10.35
CA SER A 11 32.63 2.67 9.12
C SER A 11 31.51 3.67 8.79
N THR A 12 31.64 4.33 7.64
CA THR A 12 30.59 5.19 7.07
C THR A 12 29.29 4.42 6.87
N ALA A 13 29.37 3.09 6.84
CA ALA A 13 28.27 2.13 6.82
C ALA A 13 27.26 2.34 7.97
N GLY A 14 27.72 2.62 9.19
CA GLY A 14 26.83 2.77 10.35
C GLY A 14 26.01 4.07 10.37
N ALA A 15 26.46 5.12 9.66
CA ALA A 15 25.77 6.40 9.67
C ALA A 15 24.56 6.42 8.72
N TRP A 16 24.67 5.80 7.55
CA TRP A 16 23.57 5.77 6.58
C TRP A 16 22.44 4.82 7.03
N THR A 17 22.77 3.66 7.64
CA THR A 17 21.76 2.72 8.16
C THR A 17 20.91 3.33 9.25
N ARG A 18 21.50 4.10 10.16
CA ARG A 18 20.77 4.87 11.19
C ARG A 18 19.83 5.91 10.59
N ARG A 19 20.28 6.67 9.59
CA ARG A 19 19.44 7.66 8.89
C ARG A 19 18.28 6.98 8.17
N LEU A 20 18.56 5.90 7.44
CA LEU A 20 17.52 5.12 6.76
C LEU A 20 16.50 4.58 7.77
N HIS A 21 16.96 3.99 8.87
CA HIS A 21 16.09 3.50 9.93
C HIS A 21 15.20 4.60 10.52
N ALA A 22 15.75 5.79 10.78
CA ALA A 22 14.98 6.94 11.27
C ALA A 22 13.91 7.41 10.27
N ILE A 23 14.26 7.47 8.98
CA ILE A 23 13.32 7.82 7.90
C ILE A 23 12.19 6.79 7.81
N LEU A 24 12.52 5.50 7.78
CA LEU A 24 11.53 4.43 7.66
C LEU A 24 10.62 4.35 8.88
N SER A 25 11.17 4.52 10.08
CA SER A 25 10.38 4.55 11.32
C SER A 25 9.44 5.75 11.35
N THR A 26 9.92 6.93 10.94
CA THR A 26 9.07 8.13 10.80
C THR A 26 7.96 7.89 9.78
N ALA A 27 8.29 7.34 8.61
CA ALA A 27 7.31 7.01 7.58
C ALA A 27 6.26 6.00 8.08
N LEU A 28 6.66 5.02 8.89
CA LEU A 28 5.75 4.04 9.48
C LEU A 28 4.77 4.70 10.45
N VAL A 29 5.27 5.57 11.33
CA VAL A 29 4.43 6.31 12.28
C VAL A 29 3.45 7.22 11.54
N LEU A 30 3.93 8.00 10.58
CA LEU A 30 3.08 8.88 9.78
C LEU A 30 2.03 8.10 8.98
N GLY A 31 2.42 6.97 8.39
CA GLY A 31 1.51 6.09 7.66
C GLY A 31 0.44 5.47 8.57
N ALA A 32 0.81 5.06 9.78
CA ALA A 32 -0.14 4.55 10.77
C ALA A 32 -1.11 5.65 11.25
N LEU A 33 -0.61 6.88 11.46
CA LEU A 33 -1.47 8.02 11.80
C LEU A 33 -2.44 8.37 10.66
N ALA A 34 -1.97 8.32 9.41
CA ALA A 34 -2.82 8.55 8.23
C ALA A 34 -3.89 7.45 8.06
N LEU A 35 -3.54 6.19 8.33
CA LEU A 35 -4.49 5.08 8.38
C LEU A 35 -5.59 5.34 9.43
N LEU A 36 -5.18 5.70 10.65
CA LEU A 36 -6.10 5.95 11.76
C LEU A 36 -6.99 7.17 11.51
N SER A 37 -6.45 8.26 10.97
CA SER A 37 -7.24 9.46 10.67
C SER A 37 -8.27 9.20 9.58
N ARG A 38 -7.90 8.45 8.54
CA ARG A 38 -8.84 8.04 7.48
C ARG A 38 -9.92 7.09 8.02
N LEU A 39 -9.54 6.11 8.82
CA LEU A 39 -10.49 5.17 9.44
C LEU A 39 -11.46 5.88 10.39
N ALA A 40 -10.99 6.87 11.15
CA ALA A 40 -11.87 7.72 11.96
C ALA A 40 -12.86 8.51 11.10
N GLY A 41 -12.41 9.03 9.94
CA GLY A 41 -13.28 9.67 8.95
C GLY A 41 -14.40 8.74 8.46
N ASP A 42 -14.04 7.51 8.09
CA ASP A 42 -15.00 6.50 7.61
C ASP A 42 -16.02 6.11 8.71
N VAL A 43 -15.57 5.99 9.97
CA VAL A 43 -16.44 5.72 11.11
C VAL A 43 -17.40 6.88 11.35
N ILE A 44 -16.94 8.13 11.27
CA ILE A 44 -17.80 9.32 11.43
C ILE A 44 -18.87 9.36 10.34
N LEU A 45 -18.48 9.11 9.08
CA LEU A 45 -19.42 9.05 7.95
C LEU A 45 -20.45 7.93 8.11
N ALA A 46 -20.04 6.77 8.65
CA ALA A 46 -20.94 5.64 8.87
C ALA A 46 -21.87 5.82 10.09
N ALA A 47 -21.40 6.46 11.17
CA ALA A 47 -22.09 6.53 12.45
C ALA A 47 -22.95 7.79 12.65
N VAL A 48 -22.74 8.84 11.85
CA VAL A 48 -23.46 10.12 11.99
C VAL A 48 -24.35 10.34 10.76
N PRO A 49 -25.63 9.94 10.80
CA PRO A 49 -26.60 10.18 9.71
C PRO A 49 -26.72 11.66 9.31
N ALA A 50 -26.41 12.56 10.25
CA ALA A 50 -26.47 14.02 10.11
C ALA A 50 -25.18 14.66 9.56
N ALA A 51 -24.12 13.89 9.25
CA ALA A 51 -22.90 14.39 8.63
C ALA A 51 -23.10 14.66 7.12
N ARG A 52 -24.01 15.60 6.85
CA ARG A 52 -24.36 16.35 5.64
C ARG A 52 -24.47 15.59 4.29
N PRO A 53 -25.49 15.93 3.47
CA PRO A 53 -25.66 15.42 2.11
C PRO A 53 -24.49 15.76 1.15
N ASP A 54 -23.56 16.63 1.56
CA ASP A 54 -22.40 17.06 0.78
C ASP A 54 -21.19 16.11 0.92
N PHE A 55 -21.18 15.19 1.90
CA PHE A 55 -20.07 14.27 2.16
C PHE A 55 -20.51 12.81 1.99
N GLY A 56 -20.69 12.37 0.75
CA GLY A 56 -20.88 10.94 0.46
C GLY A 56 -19.56 10.16 0.42
N PHE A 57 -19.63 8.83 0.36
CA PHE A 57 -18.43 7.99 0.22
C PHE A 57 -17.77 8.25 -1.14
N THR A 58 -16.68 9.02 -1.13
CA THR A 58 -15.89 9.32 -2.34
C THR A 58 -15.02 8.11 -2.70
N GLY A 59 -15.04 7.66 -3.96
CA GLY A 59 -14.20 6.55 -4.43
C GLY A 59 -14.95 5.26 -4.78
N LEU A 60 -16.22 5.12 -4.39
CA LEU A 60 -17.14 4.11 -4.94
C LEU A 60 -17.70 4.58 -6.29
N ARG A 61 -16.81 4.84 -7.25
CA ARG A 61 -17.19 5.40 -8.56
C ARG A 61 -17.50 4.27 -9.54
N PRO A 62 -18.71 4.19 -10.11
CA PRO A 62 -18.89 3.46 -11.35
C PRO A 62 -18.10 4.18 -12.45
N SER A 63 -17.17 3.49 -13.10
CA SER A 63 -16.23 4.04 -14.09
C SER A 63 -16.90 4.62 -15.34
N ARG A 64 -18.19 4.32 -15.59
CA ARG A 64 -18.99 4.93 -16.66
C ARG A 64 -20.45 5.06 -16.24
N ALA A 65 -20.80 6.19 -15.66
CA ALA A 65 -22.20 6.64 -15.64
C ALA A 65 -22.41 7.58 -16.83
N GLY A 66 -23.31 7.23 -17.75
CA GLY A 66 -23.69 8.13 -18.83
C GLY A 66 -24.50 9.28 -18.24
N VAL A 67 -23.90 10.47 -18.17
CA VAL A 67 -24.61 11.69 -17.79
C VAL A 67 -25.10 12.36 -19.07
N SER A 68 -26.41 12.49 -19.23
CA SER A 68 -26.96 13.29 -20.33
C SER A 68 -26.71 14.77 -20.04
N PHE A 69 -26.18 15.48 -21.04
CA PHE A 69 -25.98 16.93 -21.04
C PHE A 69 -27.03 17.63 -21.91
N ASP A 70 -28.16 16.98 -22.21
CA ASP A 70 -29.20 17.54 -23.07
C ASP A 70 -29.65 18.92 -22.58
N GLY A 71 -29.44 19.94 -23.42
CA GLY A 71 -29.79 21.33 -23.12
C GLY A 71 -28.82 22.10 -22.20
N ALA A 72 -27.79 21.47 -21.65
CA ALA A 72 -26.81 22.13 -20.77
C ALA A 72 -25.59 22.70 -21.51
N LEU A 73 -25.36 22.28 -22.76
CA LEU A 73 -24.25 22.74 -23.59
C LEU A 73 -24.71 23.87 -24.52
N ALA A 74 -23.91 24.93 -24.60
CA ALA A 74 -24.13 26.01 -25.56
C ALA A 74 -24.10 25.48 -27.01
N PRO A 75 -24.80 26.12 -27.97
CA PRO A 75 -24.76 25.72 -29.37
C PRO A 75 -23.32 25.62 -29.90
N GLY A 76 -22.93 24.45 -30.39
CA GLY A 76 -21.58 24.17 -30.89
C GLY A 76 -20.59 23.60 -29.86
N ALA A 77 -20.96 23.53 -28.58
CA ALA A 77 -20.13 22.88 -27.57
C ALA A 77 -20.40 21.36 -27.53
N ARG A 78 -19.33 20.57 -27.39
CA ARG A 78 -19.40 19.10 -27.18
C ARG A 78 -18.71 18.72 -25.89
N ALA A 79 -19.36 17.86 -25.10
CA ALA A 79 -18.75 17.21 -23.95
C ALA A 79 -17.81 16.09 -24.44
N VAL A 80 -16.50 16.25 -24.26
CA VAL A 80 -15.49 15.22 -24.55
C VAL A 80 -14.76 14.90 -23.26
N GLY A 81 -14.86 13.66 -22.78
CA GLY A 81 -14.15 13.20 -21.59
C GLY A 81 -14.66 13.81 -20.28
N VAL A 82 -15.98 13.88 -20.08
CA VAL A 82 -16.53 14.40 -18.83
C VAL A 82 -16.45 13.35 -17.73
N THR A 83 -15.69 13.66 -16.68
CA THR A 83 -15.66 12.90 -15.43
C THR A 83 -16.69 13.49 -14.47
N VAL A 84 -17.65 12.69 -14.03
CA VAL A 84 -18.65 13.10 -13.04
C VAL A 84 -18.32 12.45 -11.71
N ASP A 85 -18.03 13.27 -10.72
CA ASP A 85 -17.77 12.83 -9.35
C ASP A 85 -19.11 12.66 -8.63
N VAL A 86 -19.57 11.41 -8.56
CA VAL A 86 -20.78 11.04 -7.80
C VAL A 86 -20.34 10.54 -6.42
N ALA A 87 -20.83 11.19 -5.38
CA ALA A 87 -20.73 10.70 -4.02
C ALA A 87 -21.98 9.87 -3.71
N LEU A 88 -21.82 8.60 -3.32
CA LEU A 88 -22.94 7.79 -2.89
C LEU A 88 -23.38 8.19 -1.49
N TYR A 89 -24.67 8.44 -1.34
CA TYR A 89 -25.32 8.60 -0.04
C TYR A 89 -26.65 7.83 -0.05
N ASP A 90 -26.70 6.75 0.72
CA ASP A 90 -27.94 6.03 1.00
C ASP A 90 -27.96 5.70 2.51
N PRO A 91 -28.79 6.39 3.31
CA PRO A 91 -28.85 6.18 4.75
C PRO A 91 -29.39 4.79 5.12
N ALA A 92 -30.17 4.14 4.24
CA ALA A 92 -30.68 2.79 4.50
C ALA A 92 -29.59 1.71 4.36
N HIS A 93 -28.57 1.97 3.54
CA HIS A 93 -27.46 1.03 3.26
C HIS A 93 -26.09 1.57 3.70
N ALA A 94 -26.05 2.62 4.52
CA ALA A 94 -24.84 3.24 5.04
C ALA A 94 -23.77 2.27 5.58
N PRO A 95 -24.09 1.25 6.41
CA PRO A 95 -23.07 0.31 6.90
C PRO A 95 -22.45 -0.53 5.79
N VAL A 96 -23.23 -0.89 4.77
CA VAL A 96 -22.74 -1.67 3.62
C VAL A 96 -21.84 -0.79 2.76
N LEU A 97 -22.24 0.46 2.50
CA LEU A 97 -21.41 1.42 1.76
C LEU A 97 -20.09 1.71 2.47
N ALA A 98 -20.09 1.82 3.81
CA ALA A 98 -18.87 1.97 4.60
C ALA A 98 -17.92 0.77 4.45
N VAL A 99 -18.45 -0.46 4.51
CA VAL A 99 -17.65 -1.68 4.30
C VAL A 99 -17.08 -1.72 2.89
N LEU A 100 -17.90 -1.43 1.88
CA LEU A 100 -17.43 -1.37 0.49
C LEU A 100 -16.35 -0.30 0.33
N HIS A 101 -16.51 0.87 0.94
CA HIS A 101 -15.50 1.91 0.93
C HIS A 101 -14.20 1.43 1.59
N LEU A 102 -14.24 0.81 2.77
CA LEU A 102 -13.06 0.26 3.43
C LEU A 102 -12.31 -0.75 2.55
N LEU A 103 -13.04 -1.62 1.83
CA LEU A 103 -12.44 -2.60 0.92
C LEU A 103 -11.65 -1.97 -0.23
N THR A 104 -12.00 -0.75 -0.65
CA THR A 104 -11.29 -0.05 -1.76
C THR A 104 -9.88 0.40 -1.40
N TRP A 105 -9.59 0.64 -0.11
CA TRP A 105 -8.34 1.29 0.27
C TRP A 105 -7.60 0.60 1.42
N LEU A 106 -8.31 0.01 2.39
CA LEU A 106 -7.73 -0.55 3.62
C LEU A 106 -6.77 -1.71 3.33
N PRO A 107 -7.11 -2.72 2.50
CA PRO A 107 -6.22 -3.86 2.25
C PRO A 107 -4.87 -3.42 1.65
N GLY A 108 -4.89 -2.49 0.70
CA GLY A 108 -3.68 -1.97 0.06
C GLY A 108 -2.81 -1.18 1.05
N MET A 109 -3.42 -0.34 1.88
CA MET A 109 -2.71 0.42 2.91
C MET A 109 -2.07 -0.49 3.96
N LEU A 110 -2.77 -1.55 4.38
CA LEU A 110 -2.22 -2.55 5.31
C LEU A 110 -1.03 -3.29 4.71
N ALA A 111 -1.10 -3.69 3.44
CA ALA A 111 0.02 -4.35 2.76
C ALA A 111 1.29 -3.47 2.75
N ILE A 112 1.14 -2.16 2.50
CA ILE A 112 2.24 -1.19 2.53
C ILE A 112 2.80 -1.05 3.94
N LEU A 113 1.94 -0.82 4.95
CA LEU A 113 2.37 -0.62 6.33
C LEU A 113 3.05 -1.86 6.94
N LEU A 114 2.50 -3.05 6.68
CA LEU A 114 3.12 -4.31 7.11
C LEU A 114 4.51 -4.47 6.49
N SER A 115 4.64 -4.18 5.19
CA SER A 115 5.92 -4.26 4.49
C SER A 115 6.94 -3.26 5.04
N LEU A 116 6.50 -2.04 5.33
CA LEU A 116 7.32 -1.00 5.95
C LEU A 116 7.76 -1.39 7.36
N PHE A 117 6.87 -2.00 8.16
CA PHE A 117 7.21 -2.54 9.48
C PHE A 117 8.34 -3.58 9.41
N TRP A 118 8.27 -4.52 8.47
CA TRP A 118 9.34 -5.49 8.26
C TRP A 118 10.64 -4.82 7.79
N LEU A 119 10.56 -3.78 6.96
CA LEU A 119 11.72 -3.00 6.51
C LEU A 119 12.40 -2.27 7.68
N VAL A 120 11.61 -1.67 8.58
CA VAL A 120 12.09 -1.06 9.83
C VAL A 120 12.79 -2.12 10.71
N ARG A 121 12.23 -3.33 10.81
CA ARG A 121 12.83 -4.44 11.54
C ARG A 121 14.15 -4.93 10.93
N ILE A 122 14.26 -4.95 9.60
CA ILE A 122 15.51 -5.31 8.92
C ILE A 122 16.57 -4.23 9.17
N THR A 123 16.20 -2.96 9.04
CA THR A 123 17.14 -1.84 9.24
C THR A 123 17.56 -1.68 10.69
N SER A 124 16.71 -2.00 11.67
CA SER A 124 17.12 -1.99 13.09
C SER A 124 18.22 -3.01 13.38
N ARG A 125 18.20 -4.18 12.72
CA ARG A 125 19.32 -5.14 12.77
C ARG A 125 20.58 -4.58 12.12
N GLY A 126 20.45 -3.87 10.99
CA GLY A 126 21.58 -3.19 10.35
C GLY A 126 22.20 -2.09 11.21
N VAL A 127 21.39 -1.41 12.03
CA VAL A 127 21.90 -0.46 13.04
C VAL A 127 22.68 -1.19 14.15
N ALA A 128 22.29 -2.41 14.51
CA ALA A 128 22.99 -3.23 15.50
C ALA A 128 24.30 -3.85 14.98
N GLY A 129 24.48 -3.94 13.65
CA GLY A 129 25.73 -4.34 13.00
C GLY A 129 25.53 -5.09 11.68
N ASP A 130 26.55 -5.03 10.80
CA ASP A 130 26.47 -5.53 9.42
C ASP A 130 26.17 -7.03 9.34
N ARG A 131 26.72 -7.86 10.24
CA ARG A 131 26.44 -9.31 10.27
C ARG A 131 24.98 -9.62 10.61
N ALA A 132 24.34 -8.81 11.45
CA ALA A 132 22.92 -9.02 11.79
C ALA A 132 21.99 -8.66 10.63
N PHE A 133 22.44 -7.75 9.74
CA PHE A 133 21.74 -7.38 8.52
C PHE A 133 21.71 -8.55 7.52
N PHE A 134 22.83 -9.23 7.31
CA PHE A 134 22.93 -10.42 6.45
C PHE A 134 22.71 -11.70 7.26
N SER A 135 21.45 -11.95 7.64
CA SER A 135 21.06 -13.14 8.40
C SER A 135 19.91 -13.88 7.74
N ALA A 136 19.75 -15.16 8.07
CA ALA A 136 18.58 -15.95 7.66
C ALA A 136 17.25 -15.30 8.09
N GLY A 137 17.27 -14.56 9.21
CA GLY A 137 16.14 -13.74 9.66
C GLY A 137 15.77 -12.64 8.67
N THR A 138 16.76 -11.92 8.12
CA THR A 138 16.53 -10.89 7.09
C THR A 138 16.00 -11.48 5.79
N VAL A 139 16.52 -12.64 5.36
CA VAL A 139 16.02 -13.34 4.16
C VAL A 139 14.54 -13.70 4.33
N ARG A 140 14.15 -14.26 5.47
CA ARG A 140 12.76 -14.58 5.77
C ARG A 140 11.87 -13.34 5.78
N ASP A 141 12.35 -12.23 6.34
CA ASP A 141 11.60 -10.99 6.42
C ASP A 141 11.44 -10.33 5.04
N LEU A 142 12.46 -10.39 4.17
CA LEU A 142 12.36 -9.96 2.78
C LEU A 142 11.39 -10.81 1.95
N ARG A 143 11.37 -12.14 2.15
CA ARG A 143 10.37 -13.01 1.51
C ARG A 143 8.95 -12.67 1.97
N ARG A 144 8.76 -12.31 3.24
CA ARG A 144 7.47 -11.84 3.76
C ARG A 144 7.06 -10.52 3.13
N ILE A 145 7.98 -9.56 3.02
CA ILE A 145 7.74 -8.29 2.31
C ILE A 145 7.33 -8.58 0.87
N GLY A 146 8.09 -9.42 0.16
CA GLY A 146 7.77 -9.81 -1.21
C GLY A 146 6.38 -10.40 -1.35
N ALA A 147 6.01 -11.34 -0.47
CA ALA A 147 4.70 -11.98 -0.48
C ALA A 147 3.56 -11.00 -0.17
N VAL A 148 3.71 -10.16 0.87
CA VAL A 148 2.71 -9.17 1.27
C VAL A 148 2.51 -8.13 0.18
N LEU A 149 3.58 -7.61 -0.43
CA LEU A 149 3.46 -6.61 -1.50
C LEU A 149 2.89 -7.20 -2.78
N THR A 150 3.30 -8.40 -3.19
CA THR A 150 2.78 -9.02 -4.43
C THR A 150 1.36 -9.53 -4.25
N LEU A 151 1.17 -10.53 -3.40
CA LEU A 151 -0.13 -11.18 -3.20
C LEU A 151 -1.12 -10.23 -2.53
N GLY A 152 -0.67 -9.42 -1.56
CA GLY A 152 -1.53 -8.45 -0.89
C GLY A 152 -2.01 -7.34 -1.83
N SER A 153 -1.18 -6.86 -2.75
CA SER A 153 -1.63 -5.86 -3.74
C SER A 153 -2.60 -6.44 -4.75
N LEU A 154 -2.38 -7.69 -5.19
CA LEU A 154 -3.33 -8.37 -6.08
C LEU A 154 -4.67 -8.63 -5.38
N ALA A 155 -4.64 -9.04 -4.11
CA ALA A 155 -5.84 -9.20 -3.29
C ALA A 155 -6.55 -7.85 -3.08
N ALA A 156 -5.81 -6.78 -2.78
CA ALA A 156 -6.36 -5.43 -2.64
C ALA A 156 -7.03 -4.96 -3.94
N LEU A 157 -6.41 -5.20 -5.08
CA LEU A 157 -6.98 -4.89 -6.40
C LEU A 157 -8.30 -5.65 -6.64
N ALA A 158 -8.32 -6.95 -6.33
CA ALA A 158 -9.52 -7.77 -6.47
C ALA A 158 -10.65 -7.30 -5.54
N LEU A 159 -10.33 -6.92 -4.30
CA LEU A 159 -11.28 -6.39 -3.33
C LEU A 159 -11.82 -5.02 -3.74
N ASP A 160 -10.96 -4.12 -4.22
CA ASP A 160 -11.35 -2.81 -4.75
C ASP A 160 -12.28 -2.95 -5.96
N PHE A 161 -11.90 -3.79 -6.93
CA PHE A 161 -12.73 -4.07 -8.09
C PHE A 161 -14.10 -4.65 -7.69
N THR A 162 -14.11 -5.61 -6.76
CA THR A 162 -15.34 -6.22 -6.25
C THR A 162 -16.21 -5.19 -5.55
N ALA A 163 -15.62 -4.35 -4.69
CA ALA A 163 -16.35 -3.33 -3.95
C ALA A 163 -17.00 -2.29 -4.87
N LYS A 164 -16.25 -1.80 -5.86
CA LYS A 164 -16.76 -0.88 -6.89
C LYS A 164 -17.86 -1.53 -7.74
N THR A 165 -17.70 -2.81 -8.10
CA THR A 165 -18.70 -3.55 -8.88
C THR A 165 -20.01 -3.73 -8.10
N VAL A 166 -19.93 -4.08 -6.81
CA VAL A 166 -21.10 -4.21 -5.94
C VAL A 166 -21.79 -2.86 -5.74
N ALA A 167 -21.02 -1.79 -5.47
CA ALA A 167 -21.55 -0.44 -5.34
C ALA A 167 -22.24 0.03 -6.63
N ALA A 168 -21.67 -0.23 -7.80
CA ALA A 168 -22.27 0.10 -9.09
C ALA A 168 -23.60 -0.62 -9.32
N ARG A 169 -23.71 -1.91 -8.93
CA ARG A 169 -24.97 -2.67 -9.02
C ARG A 169 -26.06 -2.15 -8.10
N MET A 170 -25.70 -1.61 -6.94
CA MET A 170 -26.67 -0.99 -6.02
C MET A 170 -27.24 0.33 -6.58
N LEU A 171 -26.52 0.99 -7.49
CA LEU A 171 -26.89 2.30 -8.04
C LEU A 171 -27.56 2.27 -9.42
N THR A 172 -27.43 1.18 -10.16
CA THR A 172 -27.86 1.12 -11.55
C THR A 172 -29.19 0.39 -11.68
N VAL A 173 -30.18 1.05 -12.27
CA VAL A 173 -31.47 0.43 -12.65
C VAL A 173 -31.27 -0.58 -13.80
N ASP A 174 -30.20 -0.42 -14.58
CA ASP A 174 -29.80 -1.31 -15.66
C ASP A 174 -28.38 -1.88 -15.38
N PRO A 175 -28.25 -3.17 -15.00
CA PRO A 175 -27.00 -3.76 -14.50
C PRO A 175 -26.06 -4.15 -15.64
N ARG A 176 -25.80 -3.24 -16.58
CA ARG A 176 -24.73 -3.47 -17.56
C ARG A 176 -23.40 -3.50 -16.81
N PRO A 177 -22.51 -4.47 -17.10
CA PRO A 177 -21.19 -4.51 -16.47
C PRO A 177 -20.44 -3.24 -16.86
N VAL A 178 -20.38 -2.29 -15.94
CA VAL A 178 -19.54 -1.10 -16.06
C VAL A 178 -18.10 -1.60 -15.89
N PRO A 179 -17.25 -1.57 -16.92
CA PRO A 179 -15.87 -2.03 -16.78
C PRO A 179 -15.15 -1.08 -15.83
N GLY A 180 -14.95 -1.49 -14.58
CA GLY A 180 -14.19 -0.76 -13.57
C GLY A 180 -12.83 -0.34 -14.12
N ASP A 181 -12.40 0.90 -13.88
CA ASP A 181 -11.01 1.26 -14.09
C ASP A 181 -10.17 0.47 -13.07
N VAL A 182 -9.38 -0.47 -13.58
CA VAL A 182 -8.48 -1.31 -12.79
C VAL A 182 -7.10 -0.65 -12.86
N ASP A 183 -6.79 0.18 -11.86
CA ASP A 183 -5.44 0.67 -11.67
C ASP A 183 -4.57 -0.47 -11.14
N VAL A 184 -3.87 -1.14 -12.04
CA VAL A 184 -2.97 -2.23 -11.67
C VAL A 184 -1.88 -1.66 -10.75
N PRO A 185 -1.64 -2.23 -9.56
CA PRO A 185 -0.66 -1.72 -8.59
C PRO A 185 0.76 -2.12 -8.99
N VAL A 186 1.18 -1.76 -10.21
CA VAL A 186 2.43 -2.19 -10.85
C VAL A 186 3.63 -1.87 -9.97
N VAL A 187 3.69 -0.66 -9.41
CA VAL A 187 4.81 -0.23 -8.55
C VAL A 187 4.93 -1.13 -7.32
N THR A 188 3.82 -1.40 -6.63
CA THR A 188 3.82 -2.21 -5.41
C THR A 188 4.18 -3.66 -5.69
N VAL A 189 3.68 -4.22 -6.79
CA VAL A 189 4.03 -5.58 -7.24
C VAL A 189 5.52 -5.66 -7.59
N LEU A 190 6.05 -4.70 -8.34
CA LEU A 190 7.47 -4.64 -8.69
C LEU A 190 8.37 -4.52 -7.45
N MET A 191 7.98 -3.71 -6.47
CA MET A 191 8.69 -3.62 -5.18
C MET A 191 8.71 -4.98 -4.45
N GLY A 192 7.59 -5.72 -4.49
CA GLY A 192 7.52 -7.07 -3.92
C GLY A 192 8.41 -8.07 -4.64
N VAL A 193 8.45 -8.04 -5.98
CA VAL A 193 9.39 -8.85 -6.77
C VAL A 193 10.84 -8.50 -6.43
N GLY A 194 11.15 -7.21 -6.32
CA GLY A 194 12.48 -6.74 -5.89
C GLY A 194 12.89 -7.29 -4.51
N ALA A 195 11.96 -7.35 -3.57
CA ALA A 195 12.21 -7.93 -2.24
C ALA A 195 12.50 -9.43 -2.32
N PHE A 196 11.81 -10.20 -3.17
CA PHE A 196 12.14 -11.61 -3.40
C PHE A 196 13.53 -11.80 -4.01
N VAL A 197 13.89 -10.98 -5.01
CA VAL A 197 15.23 -11.01 -5.63
C VAL A 197 16.31 -10.71 -4.59
N ALA A 198 16.13 -9.68 -3.77
CA ALA A 198 17.06 -9.35 -2.69
C ALA A 198 17.19 -10.49 -1.67
N ALA A 199 16.07 -11.13 -1.31
CA ALA A 199 16.09 -12.28 -0.40
C ALA A 199 16.90 -13.45 -0.97
N GLU A 200 16.76 -13.73 -2.26
CA GLU A 200 17.47 -14.81 -2.94
C GLU A 200 18.97 -14.54 -3.06
N VAL A 201 19.35 -13.31 -3.42
CA VAL A 201 20.76 -12.90 -3.50
C VAL A 201 21.44 -13.03 -2.13
N ILE A 202 20.81 -12.52 -1.07
CA ILE A 202 21.35 -12.63 0.28
C ILE A 202 21.40 -14.08 0.74
N GLY A 203 20.34 -14.87 0.46
CA GLY A 203 20.28 -16.28 0.82
C GLY A 203 21.40 -17.11 0.19
N ARG A 204 21.69 -16.88 -1.10
CA ARG A 204 22.81 -17.54 -1.80
C ARG A 204 24.17 -17.09 -1.26
N GLY A 205 24.33 -15.79 -0.96
CA GLY A 205 25.55 -15.28 -0.34
C GLY A 205 25.85 -15.91 1.01
N LEU A 206 24.82 -16.16 1.83
CA LEU A 206 24.96 -16.86 3.10
C LEU A 206 25.37 -18.33 2.91
N ALA A 207 24.74 -19.04 1.98
CA ALA A 207 25.11 -20.43 1.68
C ALA A 207 26.58 -20.55 1.23
N MET A 208 27.06 -19.62 0.39
CA MET A 208 28.46 -19.59 -0.03
C MET A 208 29.44 -19.31 1.13
N LEU A 209 29.06 -18.45 2.08
CA LEU A 209 29.84 -18.20 3.29
C LEU A 209 29.91 -19.44 4.18
N ASP A 210 28.78 -20.12 4.38
CA ASP A 210 28.71 -21.35 5.17
C ASP A 210 29.59 -22.46 4.55
N ASP A 211 29.58 -22.61 3.22
CA ASP A 211 30.41 -23.59 2.50
C ASP A 211 31.92 -23.30 2.66
N LEU A 212 32.31 -22.03 2.63
CA LEU A 212 33.70 -21.60 2.83
C LEU A 212 34.17 -21.84 4.27
N GLU A 213 33.35 -21.50 5.26
CA GLU A 213 33.68 -21.73 6.67
C GLU A 213 33.73 -23.22 7.02
N GLY A 214 32.91 -24.06 6.36
CA GLY A 214 32.94 -25.51 6.54
C GLY A 214 34.12 -26.24 5.87
N THR A 215 34.86 -25.56 4.99
CA THR A 215 36.02 -26.12 4.27
C THR A 215 37.37 -25.82 4.97
N ILE A 216 37.40 -24.83 5.86
CA ILE A 216 38.58 -24.42 6.65
C ILE A 216 38.63 -25.21 7.96
#